data_AF-A0A2J0YW66-F1
#
_entry.id   AF-A0A2J0YW66-F1
#
_cell.length_a   1.000
_cell.length_b   1.000
_cell.length_c   1.000
_cell.angle_alpha   90.00
_cell.angle_beta   90.00
_cell.angle_gamma   90.00
#
_symmetry.space_group_name_H-M   'P 1'
#
loop_
_entity.id
_entity.type
_entity.pdbx_description
1 polymer ?
#
loop_
_entity_poly.entity_id
_entity_poly.type
_entity_poly.pdbx_seq_one_letter_code
_entity_poly.pdbx_strand_id
1 'polypeptide(L)'
;MTAALLSQSVKAEEAEMQTNHPYVGLWVTEDSYIRHELLPNGRYVEARGTRERAYEGRYQVTGTHIDYWDDTGFTADGDFIDDVLHHGGMIFYRGSRTGKP
;
A
#
# COMPACT_ATOMS: atom_id res chain seq x y z
N MET A 1 -27.02 6.92 43.40
CA MET A 1 -25.93 6.17 42.75
C MET A 1 -26.52 5.48 41.53
N THR A 2 -26.27 5.96 40.31
CA THR A 2 -26.60 5.18 39.10
C THR A 2 -25.90 5.73 37.85
N ALA A 3 -25.13 4.82 37.24
CA ALA A 3 -24.71 4.70 35.83
C ALA A 3 -23.98 5.86 35.14
N ALA A 4 -22.64 5.77 35.11
CA ALA A 4 -21.84 6.33 34.04
C ALA A 4 -21.86 5.38 32.82
N LEU A 5 -22.35 5.87 31.69
CA LEU A 5 -22.23 5.20 30.39
C LEU A 5 -20.77 5.28 29.92
N LEU A 6 -20.06 4.15 29.93
CA LEU A 6 -18.78 4.00 29.26
C LEU A 6 -19.02 3.88 27.75
N SER A 7 -18.77 4.96 27.00
CA SER A 7 -18.53 4.89 25.55
C SER A 7 -17.18 4.23 25.34
N GLN A 8 -17.16 2.91 25.16
CA GLN A 8 -15.95 2.17 24.84
C GLN A 8 -15.76 2.12 23.33
N SER A 9 -14.79 2.93 22.88
CA SER A 9 -13.75 2.54 21.93
C SER A 9 -14.22 1.91 20.61
N VAL A 10 -14.50 2.75 19.61
CA VAL A 10 -14.29 2.38 18.20
C VAL A 10 -12.85 2.75 17.83
N LYS A 11 -11.87 2.19 18.54
CA LYS A 11 -10.52 2.05 17.97
C LYS A 11 -10.58 0.77 17.15
N ALA A 12 -11.12 0.91 15.94
CA ALA A 12 -11.00 -0.10 14.91
C ALA A 12 -9.55 -0.57 14.88
N GLU A 13 -9.38 -1.88 14.76
CA GLU A 13 -8.12 -2.59 14.67
C GLU A 13 -7.22 -2.00 13.56
N GLU A 14 -6.52 -0.91 13.83
CA GLU A 14 -5.17 -0.67 13.30
C GLU A 14 -4.19 -1.58 14.06
N ALA A 15 -4.54 -2.87 14.13
CA ALA A 15 -3.62 -3.90 14.55
C ALA A 15 -2.59 -4.01 13.44
N GLU A 16 -1.51 -3.23 13.58
CA GLU A 16 -0.14 -3.57 13.24
C GLU A 16 -0.01 -4.81 12.35
N MET A 17 -0.47 -4.72 11.09
CA MET A 17 -0.19 -5.73 10.09
C MET A 17 1.25 -5.48 9.65
N GLN A 18 2.21 -5.86 10.49
CA GLN A 18 3.59 -6.02 10.04
C GLN A 18 3.57 -7.04 8.91
N THR A 19 3.76 -6.55 7.69
CA THR A 19 3.65 -7.41 6.52
C THR A 19 4.89 -8.29 6.40
N ASN A 20 4.72 -9.60 6.57
CA ASN A 20 5.81 -10.58 6.47
C ASN A 20 6.03 -11.04 5.01
N HIS A 21 6.45 -10.12 4.14
CA HIS A 21 6.79 -10.41 2.74
C HIS A 21 7.92 -9.49 2.24
N PRO A 22 8.67 -9.88 1.20
CA PRO A 22 9.82 -9.09 0.72
C PRO A 22 9.42 -7.85 -0.10
N TYR A 23 8.15 -7.70 -0.48
CA TYR A 23 7.71 -6.68 -1.44
C TYR A 23 7.57 -5.25 -0.91
N VAL A 24 7.79 -5.02 0.38
CA VAL A 24 7.84 -3.67 0.96
C VAL A 24 8.88 -2.81 0.22
N GLY A 25 8.54 -1.56 -0.06
CA GLY A 25 9.42 -0.60 -0.73
C GLY A 25 8.75 0.11 -1.90
N LEU A 26 9.57 0.87 -2.63
CA LEU A 26 9.12 1.67 -3.76
C LEU A 26 9.12 0.84 -5.05
N TRP A 27 8.06 1.02 -5.82
CA TRP A 27 7.80 0.42 -7.12
C TRP A 27 7.53 1.55 -8.11
N VAL A 28 8.24 1.58 -9.24
CA VAL A 28 8.16 2.68 -10.20
C VAL A 28 7.93 2.16 -11.61
N THR A 29 7.13 2.88 -12.40
CA THR A 29 7.05 2.60 -13.84
C THR A 29 8.38 2.91 -14.52
N GLU A 30 8.61 2.34 -15.71
CA GLU A 30 9.85 2.54 -16.48
C GLU A 30 10.19 4.03 -16.69
N ASP A 31 9.16 4.85 -16.94
CA ASP A 31 9.28 6.30 -17.13
C ASP A 31 9.32 7.11 -15.82
N SER A 32 9.27 6.43 -14.66
CA SER A 32 9.17 7.03 -13.33
C SER A 32 7.96 7.95 -13.12
N TYR A 33 6.97 7.93 -14.02
CA TYR A 33 5.79 8.77 -13.91
C TYR A 33 4.91 8.33 -12.74
N ILE A 34 4.82 7.03 -12.47
CA ILE A 34 4.10 6.49 -11.32
C ILE A 34 5.09 5.94 -10.31
N ARG A 35 4.91 6.34 -9.04
CA ARG A 35 5.70 5.91 -7.88
C ARG A 35 4.75 5.32 -6.85
N HIS A 36 4.79 4.01 -6.68
CA HIS A 36 3.93 3.22 -5.81
C HIS A 36 4.74 2.64 -4.65
N GLU A 37 4.49 3.06 -3.42
CA GLU A 37 5.24 2.61 -2.26
C GLU A 37 4.38 1.69 -1.40
N LEU A 38 4.87 0.46 -1.17
CA LEU A 38 4.30 -0.50 -0.22
C LEU A 38 4.98 -0.32 1.15
N LEU A 39 4.22 0.10 2.15
CA LEU A 39 4.71 0.42 3.49
C LEU A 39 4.63 -0.82 4.41
N PRO A 40 5.55 -0.97 5.40
CA PRO A 40 5.60 -2.14 6.28
C PRO A 40 4.34 -2.40 7.12
N ASN A 41 3.46 -1.41 7.24
CA ASN A 41 2.21 -1.47 8.00
C ASN A 41 1.00 -1.92 7.15
N GLY A 42 1.25 -2.46 5.95
CA GLY A 42 0.17 -2.92 5.06
C GLY A 42 -0.57 -1.80 4.34
N ARG A 43 0.01 -0.60 4.29
CA ARG A 43 -0.54 0.56 3.57
C ARG A 43 0.27 0.83 2.30
N TYR A 44 -0.38 1.30 1.26
CA TYR A 44 0.32 1.80 0.07
C TYR A 44 0.03 3.28 -0.16
N VAL A 45 0.95 3.94 -0.86
CA VAL A 45 0.77 5.29 -1.40
C VAL A 45 1.26 5.33 -2.83
N GLU A 46 0.47 5.90 -3.74
CA GLU A 46 0.82 6.07 -5.14
C GLU A 46 0.89 7.55 -5.49
N ALA A 47 1.97 7.98 -6.15
CA ALA A 47 2.11 9.29 -6.77
C ALA A 47 2.12 9.16 -8.30
N ARG A 48 1.50 10.10 -9.00
CA ARG A 48 1.47 10.18 -10.47
C ARG A 48 1.94 11.55 -10.95
N GLY A 49 3.08 11.60 -11.63
CA GLY A 49 3.73 12.84 -12.04
C GLY A 49 3.96 13.75 -10.83
N THR A 50 3.35 14.94 -10.88
CA THR A 50 3.42 15.95 -9.80
C THR A 50 2.37 15.77 -8.71
N ARG A 51 1.39 14.88 -8.91
CA ARG A 51 0.36 14.58 -7.91
C ARG A 51 0.86 13.51 -6.96
N GLU A 52 1.35 13.96 -5.82
CA GLU A 52 1.63 13.10 -4.67
C GLU A 52 0.32 12.53 -4.09
N ARG A 53 0.37 11.31 -3.56
CA ARG A 53 -0.78 10.60 -2.94
C ARG A 53 -2.04 10.64 -3.84
N ALA A 54 -1.86 10.29 -5.10
CA ALA A 54 -2.94 10.11 -6.06
C ALA A 54 -3.91 9.01 -5.61
N TYR A 55 -3.37 7.92 -5.05
CA TYR A 55 -4.13 6.82 -4.44
C TYR A 55 -3.45 6.36 -3.16
N GLU A 56 -4.26 5.84 -2.25
CA GLU A 56 -3.78 5.26 -1.00
C GLU A 56 -4.80 4.32 -0.40
N GLY A 57 -4.31 3.35 0.32
CA GLY A 57 -5.17 2.34 0.88
C GLY A 57 -4.40 1.29 1.62
N ARG A 58 -5.07 0.19 1.90
CA ARG A 58 -4.48 -1.02 2.46
C ARG A 58 -4.20 -2.01 1.35
N TYR A 59 -3.24 -2.88 1.58
CA TYR A 59 -2.95 -3.98 0.68
C TYR A 59 -2.71 -5.26 1.49
N GLN A 60 -2.80 -6.41 0.81
CA GLN A 60 -2.50 -7.71 1.38
C GLN A 60 -1.76 -8.55 0.35
N VAL A 61 -0.71 -9.25 0.77
CA VAL A 61 0.05 -10.16 -0.10
C VAL A 61 -0.23 -11.61 0.30
N THR A 62 -0.52 -12.44 -0.69
CA THR A 62 -0.65 -13.90 -0.55
C THR A 62 0.27 -14.60 -1.54
N GLY A 63 1.41 -15.11 -1.07
CA GLY A 63 2.44 -15.65 -1.95
C GLY A 63 3.05 -14.54 -2.81
N THR A 64 2.83 -14.60 -4.12
CA THR A 64 3.23 -13.56 -5.10
C THR A 64 2.07 -12.67 -5.54
N HIS A 65 0.85 -12.91 -5.06
CA HIS A 65 -0.32 -12.10 -5.40
C HIS A 65 -0.49 -10.96 -4.41
N ILE A 66 -0.99 -9.81 -4.86
CA ILE A 66 -1.32 -8.65 -4.02
C ILE A 66 -2.71 -8.12 -4.30
N ASP A 67 -3.50 -7.98 -3.24
CA ASP A 67 -4.81 -7.35 -3.25
C ASP A 67 -4.74 -5.95 -2.65
N TYR A 68 -5.53 -5.02 -3.18
CA TYR A 68 -5.63 -3.63 -2.75
C TYR A 68 -7.07 -3.25 -2.42
N TRP A 69 -7.21 -2.45 -1.35
CA TRP A 69 -8.43 -1.74 -1.00
C TRP A 69 -8.08 -0.28 -0.73
N ASP A 70 -8.43 0.58 -1.68
CA ASP A 70 -8.25 2.03 -1.59
C ASP A 70 -9.25 2.63 -0.58
N ASP A 71 -8.84 3.70 0.10
CA ASP A 71 -9.66 4.38 1.11
C ASP A 71 -10.95 5.01 0.52
N THR A 72 -11.03 5.18 -0.80
CA THR A 72 -12.22 5.62 -1.55
C THR A 72 -13.18 4.48 -1.92
N GLY A 73 -12.81 3.22 -1.63
CA GLY A 73 -13.64 2.04 -1.89
C GLY A 73 -13.38 1.34 -3.23
N PHE A 74 -12.32 1.71 -3.96
CA PHE A 74 -11.85 0.96 -5.12
C PHE A 74 -11.04 -0.26 -4.69
N THR A 75 -11.13 -1.35 -5.47
CA THR A 75 -10.35 -2.56 -5.27
C THR A 75 -9.55 -2.87 -6.52
N ALA A 76 -8.34 -3.37 -6.33
CA ALA A 76 -7.49 -3.79 -7.42
C ALA A 76 -6.57 -4.93 -6.99
N ASP A 77 -5.95 -5.56 -7.95
CA ASP A 77 -5.08 -6.70 -7.74
C ASP A 77 -3.82 -6.60 -8.61
N GLY A 78 -2.84 -7.44 -8.30
CA GLY A 78 -1.62 -7.56 -9.07
C GLY A 78 -0.78 -8.76 -8.65
N ASP A 79 0.30 -8.98 -9.37
CA ASP A 79 1.21 -10.10 -9.13
C ASP A 79 2.67 -9.65 -9.20
N PHE A 80 3.49 -10.21 -8.33
CA PHE A 80 4.94 -10.12 -8.39
C PHE A 80 5.50 -11.26 -9.22
N ILE A 81 6.12 -10.94 -10.36
CA ILE A 81 6.74 -11.90 -11.27
C ILE A 81 8.20 -11.47 -11.42
N ASP A 82 9.15 -12.33 -11.03
CA ASP A 82 10.59 -12.05 -11.14
C ASP A 82 11.02 -10.67 -10.55
N ASP A 83 10.49 -10.31 -9.37
CA ASP A 83 10.71 -9.02 -8.68
C ASP A 83 10.22 -7.78 -9.47
N VAL A 84 9.24 -8.00 -10.35
CA VAL A 84 8.48 -6.98 -11.07
C VAL A 84 7.01 -7.03 -10.64
N LEU A 85 6.41 -5.89 -10.31
CA LEU A 85 5.00 -5.81 -9.94
C LEU A 85 4.16 -5.52 -11.18
N HIS A 86 3.26 -6.44 -11.50
CA HIS A 86 2.24 -6.31 -12.53
C HIS A 86 0.92 -5.92 -11.89
N HIS A 87 0.45 -4.69 -12.13
CA HIS A 87 -0.73 -4.15 -11.46
C HIS A 87 -1.45 -3.13 -12.33
N GLY A 88 -2.78 -3.22 -12.44
CA GLY A 88 -3.59 -2.22 -13.16
C GLY A 88 -3.23 -2.05 -14.64
N GLY A 89 -2.72 -3.09 -15.29
CA GLY A 89 -2.21 -3.04 -16.67
C GLY A 89 -0.85 -2.36 -16.82
N MET A 90 -0.19 -2.03 -15.71
CA MET A 90 1.12 -1.38 -15.65
C MET A 90 2.17 -2.34 -15.10
N ILE A 91 3.43 -2.05 -15.41
CA ILE A 91 4.61 -2.78 -14.95
C ILE A 91 5.42 -1.84 -14.07
N PHE A 92 5.77 -2.29 -12.88
CA PHE A 92 6.57 -1.56 -11.92
C PHE A 92 7.83 -2.33 -11.55
N TYR A 93 8.94 -1.61 -11.48
CA TYR A 93 10.25 -2.10 -11.07
C TYR A 93 10.59 -1.59 -9.68
N ARG A 94 11.49 -2.29 -8.99
CA ARG A 94 12.04 -1.80 -7.72
C ARG A 94 12.69 -0.43 -7.89
N GLY A 95 12.09 0.56 -7.22
CA GLY A 95 12.65 1.90 -7.12
C GLY A 95 13.65 1.96 -5.97
N SER A 96 14.82 2.52 -6.22
CA SER A 96 15.66 3.01 -5.12
C SER A 96 15.03 4.29 -4.58
N ARG A 97 14.72 4.35 -3.28
CA ARG A 97 14.43 5.62 -2.61
C ARG A 97 15.73 6.43 -2.55
N THR A 98 16.11 7.09 -3.64
CA THR A 98 17.20 8.06 -3.64
C THR A 98 16.70 9.35 -2.99
N GLY A 99 16.41 9.26 -1.70
CA GLY A 99 16.19 10.40 -0.81
C GLY A 99 17.47 10.60 -0.01
N LYS A 100 18.18 11.68 -0.31
CA LYS A 100 19.29 12.22 0.48
C LYS A 100 18.87 12.36 1.96
N PRO A 101 19.75 12.07 2.93
CA PRO A 101 19.43 12.12 4.37
C PRO A 101 18.94 13.49 4.83
#